data_AF-A0A4P7YXR6-F1
#
_entry.id   AF-A0A4P7YXR6-F1
#
_cell.length_a   1.000
_cell.length_b   1.000
_cell.length_c   1.000
_cell.angle_alpha   90.00
_cell.angle_beta   90.00
_cell.angle_gamma   90.00
#
_symmetry.space_group_name_H-M   'P 1'
#
loop_
_entity.id
_entity.type
_entity.pdbx_description
1 polymer ?
#
loop_
_entity_poly.entity_id
_entity_poly.type
_entity_poly.pdbx_seq_one_letter_code
_entity_poly.pdbx_strand_id
1 'polypeptide(L)'
;MAPPSSAMIFQNPATGQTEAVSNRAGVWAFLGGPFYFAAKGEWIHAAIHAVLTVIALLLWPTGILMLLGLWFGYACATPTILEARYKRLGWQRIPA
;
A
#
# COMPACT_ATOMS: atom_id res chain seq x y z
N MET A 1 2.66 -11.09 -19.71
CA MET A 1 3.87 -10.69 -18.95
C MET A 1 3.97 -11.60 -17.75
N ALA A 2 5.07 -12.34 -17.62
CA ALA A 2 5.30 -13.17 -16.45
C ALA A 2 5.41 -12.26 -15.20
N PRO A 3 4.75 -12.61 -14.09
CA PRO A 3 4.93 -11.90 -12.83
C PRO A 3 6.41 -11.97 -12.42
N PRO A 4 7.00 -10.89 -11.88
CA PRO A 4 8.37 -10.95 -11.39
C PRO A 4 8.44 -11.98 -10.25
N SER A 5 9.53 -12.73 -10.16
CA SER A 5 9.72 -13.89 -9.25
C SER A 5 9.52 -13.60 -7.75
N SER A 6 9.33 -12.34 -7.36
CA SER A 6 9.05 -11.90 -5.99
C SER A 6 7.65 -11.31 -5.80
N ALA A 7 6.78 -11.37 -6.81
CA ALA A 7 5.40 -10.90 -6.71
C ALA A 7 4.48 -12.01 -6.17
N MET A 8 3.62 -11.62 -5.23
CA MET A 8 2.50 -12.44 -4.77
C MET A 8 1.28 -12.08 -5.61
N ILE A 9 0.60 -13.08 -6.16
CA ILE A 9 -0.60 -12.86 -6.97
C ILE A 9 -1.81 -13.27 -6.16
N PHE A 10 -2.79 -12.38 -6.11
CA PHE A 10 -4.08 -12.62 -5.47
C PHE A 10 -5.16 -12.66 -6.54
N GLN A 11 -6.03 -13.66 -6.47
CA GLN A 11 -7.19 -13.80 -7.34
C GLN A 11 -8.48 -13.63 -6.54
N ASN A 12 -9.39 -12.83 -7.06
CA ASN A 12 -10.76 -12.75 -6.57
C ASN A 12 -11.53 -14.00 -7.03
N PRO A 13 -11.99 -14.87 -6.11
CA PRO A 13 -12.72 -16.09 -6.49
C PRO A 13 -14.10 -15.81 -7.11
N ALA A 14 -14.71 -14.64 -6.83
CA ALA A 14 -16.03 -14.29 -7.34
C ALA A 14 -16.01 -13.73 -8.77
N THR A 15 -14.93 -13.04 -9.16
CA THR A 15 -14.84 -12.37 -10.47
C THR A 15 -13.71 -12.89 -11.37
N GLY A 16 -12.78 -13.68 -10.82
CA GLY A 16 -11.59 -14.14 -11.51
C GLY A 16 -10.49 -13.08 -11.66
N GLN A 17 -10.71 -11.84 -11.19
CA GLN A 17 -9.72 -10.75 -11.27
C GLN A 17 -8.44 -11.10 -10.52
N THR A 18 -7.29 -10.80 -11.13
CA THR A 18 -5.97 -11.01 -10.51
C THR A 18 -5.27 -9.68 -10.24
N GLU A 19 -4.59 -9.60 -9.09
CA GLU A 19 -3.76 -8.46 -8.71
C GLU A 19 -2.39 -8.97 -8.24
N ALA A 20 -1.32 -8.33 -8.72
CA ALA A 20 0.04 -8.63 -8.29
C ALA A 20 0.51 -7.63 -7.23
N VAL A 21 0.93 -8.14 -6.07
CA VAL A 21 1.61 -7.39 -5.02
C VAL A 21 3.10 -7.70 -5.12
N SER A 22 3.89 -6.73 -5.55
CA SER A 22 5.35 -6.85 -5.63
C SER A 22 6.03 -5.86 -4.68
N ASN A 23 7.32 -6.05 -4.43
CA ASN A 23 8.13 -5.09 -3.66
C ASN A 23 8.13 -3.68 -4.29
N ARG A 24 7.83 -3.54 -5.58
CA ARG A 24 7.66 -2.23 -6.23
C ARG A 24 6.43 -1.47 -5.70
N ALA A 25 5.47 -2.14 -5.08
CA ALA A 25 4.33 -1.49 -4.44
C ALA A 25 4.79 -0.48 -3.38
N GLY A 26 5.85 -0.79 -2.63
CA GLY A 26 6.42 0.15 -1.66
C GLY A 26 6.99 1.42 -2.31
N VAL A 27 7.66 1.28 -3.46
CA VAL A 27 8.15 2.44 -4.24
C VAL A 27 6.99 3.30 -4.70
N TRP A 28 5.92 2.70 -5.23
CA TRP A 28 4.74 3.45 -5.67
C TRP A 28 3.98 4.08 -4.50
N ALA A 29 3.96 3.45 -3.33
CA ALA A 29 3.40 4.05 -2.12
C ALA A 29 4.24 5.20 -1.58
N PHE A 30 5.58 5.12 -1.70
CA PHE A 30 6.46 6.24 -1.37
C PHE A 30 6.24 7.42 -2.33
N LEU A 31 6.09 7.18 -3.62
CA LEU A 31 5.89 8.25 -4.60
C LEU A 31 4.47 8.83 -4.54
N GLY A 32 3.46 7.97 -4.40
CA GLY A 32 2.04 8.35 -4.43
C GLY A 32 1.43 8.65 -3.06
N GLY A 33 2.13 8.32 -1.97
CA GLY A 33 1.66 8.52 -0.59
C GLY A 33 0.24 7.98 -0.37
N PRO A 34 -0.68 8.75 0.22
CA PRO A 34 -2.06 8.33 0.47
C PRO A 34 -2.84 8.03 -0.83
N PHE A 35 -2.52 8.69 -1.95
CA PHE A 35 -3.24 8.48 -3.22
C PHE A 35 -3.01 7.10 -3.81
N TYR A 36 -1.82 6.53 -3.60
CA TYR A 36 -1.54 5.16 -4.03
C TYR A 36 -2.45 4.14 -3.33
N PHE A 37 -2.63 4.28 -2.01
CA PHE A 37 -3.53 3.41 -1.24
C PHE A 37 -4.98 3.58 -1.67
N ALA A 38 -5.42 4.82 -1.93
CA ALA A 38 -6.75 5.10 -2.46
C ALA A 38 -6.98 4.43 -3.83
N ALA A 39 -6.00 4.53 -4.75
CA ALA A 39 -6.06 3.89 -6.05
C ALA A 39 -6.13 2.36 -5.98
N LYS A 40 -5.52 1.76 -4.94
CA LYS A 40 -5.63 0.31 -4.63
C LYS A 40 -6.88 -0.05 -3.82
N GLY A 41 -7.75 0.92 -3.53
CA GLY A 41 -8.98 0.73 -2.76
C GLY A 41 -8.74 0.36 -1.30
N GLU A 42 -7.59 0.72 -0.73
CA GLU A 42 -7.27 0.58 0.69
C GLU A 42 -7.50 1.92 1.40
N TRP A 43 -8.77 2.24 1.63
CA TRP A 43 -9.20 3.55 2.11
C TRP A 43 -8.78 3.87 3.55
N ILE A 44 -8.69 2.85 4.41
CA ILE A 44 -8.29 3.04 5.82
C ILE A 44 -6.87 3.58 5.89
N HIS A 45 -5.93 2.90 5.24
CA HIS A 45 -4.52 3.33 5.22
C HIS A 45 -4.32 4.60 4.40
N ALA A 46 -5.10 4.82 3.34
CA ALA A 46 -5.10 6.10 2.63
C ALA A 46 -5.49 7.27 3.55
N ALA A 47 -6.56 7.12 4.32
CA ALA A 47 -7.05 8.14 5.25
C ALA A 47 -6.07 8.37 6.41
N ILE A 48 -5.56 7.31 7.05
CA ILE A 48 -4.57 7.43 8.13
C ILE A 48 -3.31 8.14 7.62
N HIS A 49 -2.79 7.73 6.46
CA HIS A 49 -1.61 8.36 5.88
C HIS A 49 -1.87 9.84 5.57
N ALA A 50 -3.02 10.19 4.97
CA ALA A 50 -3.39 11.57 4.68
C ALA A 50 -3.51 12.43 5.95
N VAL A 51 -4.19 11.94 6.99
CA VAL A 51 -4.36 12.67 8.25
C VAL A 51 -3.01 12.90 8.93
N LEU A 52 -2.17 11.87 9.03
CA LEU A 52 -0.83 11.99 9.61
C LEU A 52 0.07 12.95 8.80
N THR A 53 -0.10 12.99 7.48
CA THR A 53 0.59 13.97 6.62
C THR A 53 0.18 15.40 6.97
N VAL A 54 -1.13 15.66 7.10
CA VAL A 54 -1.63 16.99 7.48
C VAL A 54 -1.10 17.39 8.85
N ILE A 55 -1.13 16.49 9.84
CA ILE A 55 -0.57 16.76 11.17
C ILE A 55 0.92 17.08 11.08
N ALA A 56 1.70 16.34 10.27
CA ALA A 56 3.13 16.63 10.07
C ALA A 56 3.39 18.02 9.49
N LEU A 57 2.57 18.44 8.53
CA LEU A 57 2.68 19.76 7.92
C LEU A 57 2.31 20.88 8.90
N LEU A 58 1.31 20.66 9.76
CA LEU A 58 0.91 21.62 10.80
C LEU A 58 1.97 21.79 11.90
N LEU A 59 2.80 20.77 12.14
CA LEU A 59 3.90 20.77 13.10
C LEU A 59 5.22 21.31 12.52
N TRP A 60 5.18 22.10 11.46
CA TRP A 60 6.40 22.62 10.83
C TRP A 60 7.22 23.50 11.82
N PRO A 61 8.56 23.33 11.91
CA PRO A 61 9.42 22.43 11.13
C PRO A 61 9.67 21.05 11.78
N THR A 62 9.27 20.83 13.03
CA THR A 62 9.56 19.59 13.77
C THR A 62 8.87 18.36 13.15
N GLY A 63 7.78 18.58 12.40
CA GLY A 63 7.06 17.54 11.68
C GLY A 63 7.81 16.87 10.53
N ILE A 64 8.96 17.38 10.08
CA ILE A 64 9.74 16.78 8.97
C ILE A 64 10.15 15.33 9.28
N LEU A 65 10.64 15.07 10.49
CA LEU A 65 11.04 13.71 10.87
C LEU A 65 9.84 12.75 10.89
N MET A 66 8.68 13.25 11.33
CA MET A 66 7.44 12.48 11.28
C MET A 66 7.01 12.21 9.84
N LEU A 67 7.11 13.19 8.94
CA LEU A 67 6.76 13.04 7.53
C LEU A 67 7.65 11.99 6.85
N LEU A 68 8.96 12.03 7.07
CA LEU A 68 9.90 11.05 6.52
C LEU A 68 9.65 9.65 7.08
N GLY A 69 9.46 9.54 8.39
CA GLY A 69 9.15 8.26 9.05
C GLY A 69 7.82 7.67 8.57
N LEU A 70 6.81 8.52 8.39
CA LEU A 70 5.51 8.14 7.85
C LEU A 70 5.62 7.62 6.42
N TRP A 71 6.27 8.37 5.53
CA TRP A 71 6.45 7.99 4.13
C TRP A 71 7.21 6.66 3.99
N PHE A 72 8.34 6.54 4.70
CA PHE A 72 9.17 5.35 4.63
C PHE A 72 8.50 4.14 5.30
N GLY A 73 7.86 4.36 6.46
CA GLY A 73 7.10 3.32 7.16
C GLY A 73 5.98 2.76 6.30
N TYR A 74 5.18 3.61 5.66
CA TYR A 74 4.15 3.17 4.74
C TYR A 74 4.72 2.47 3.51
N ALA A 75 5.80 2.98 2.92
CA ALA A 75 6.46 2.34 1.78
C ALA A 75 6.89 0.90 2.10
N CYS A 76 7.57 0.69 3.22
CA CYS A 76 7.99 -0.65 3.66
C CYS A 76 6.81 -1.54 4.02
N ALA A 77 5.77 -1.01 4.67
CA ALA A 77 4.59 -1.77 5.09
C ALA A 77 3.61 -2.07 3.94
N THR A 78 3.76 -1.41 2.78
CA THR A 78 2.78 -1.49 1.67
C THR A 78 2.50 -2.93 1.22
N PRO A 79 3.49 -3.81 0.97
CA PRO A 79 3.20 -5.17 0.54
C PRO A 79 2.34 -5.93 1.57
N THR A 80 2.64 -5.77 2.85
CA THR A 80 1.89 -6.39 3.96
C THR A 80 0.48 -5.82 4.10
N ILE A 81 0.32 -4.50 3.95
CA ILE A 81 -0.98 -3.82 4.00
C ILE A 81 -1.89 -4.33 2.87
N LEU A 82 -1.37 -4.39 1.65
CA LEU A 82 -2.13 -4.87 0.48
C LEU A 82 -2.45 -6.36 0.58
N GLU A 83 -1.51 -7.19 1.01
CA GLU A 83 -1.77 -8.61 1.28
C GLU A 83 -2.88 -8.80 2.31
N ALA A 84 -2.82 -8.09 3.45
CA ALA A 84 -3.84 -8.17 4.48
C ALA A 84 -5.22 -7.74 3.96
N ARG A 85 -5.27 -6.71 3.09
CA ARG A 85 -6.50 -6.30 2.42
C ARG A 85 -7.07 -7.40 1.55
N TYR A 86 -6.27 -7.99 0.65
CA TYR A 86 -6.75 -9.04 -0.25
C TYR A 86 -7.25 -10.26 0.55
N LYS A 87 -6.57 -10.62 1.63
CA LYS A 87 -7.05 -11.65 2.57
C LYS A 87 -8.39 -11.28 3.20
N ARG A 88 -8.57 -10.04 3.67
CA ARG A 88 -9.87 -9.57 4.22
C ARG A 88 -11.00 -9.62 3.19
N LEU A 89 -10.69 -9.41 1.92
CA LEU A 89 -11.64 -9.53 0.82
C LEU A 89 -11.91 -10.99 0.39
N GLY A 90 -11.27 -11.97 1.02
CA GLY A 90 -11.40 -13.39 0.68
C GLY A 90 -10.68 -13.79 -0.61
N TRP A 91 -9.73 -12.98 -1.10
CA TRP A 91 -8.96 -13.31 -2.29
C TRP A 91 -7.94 -14.40 -1.98
N GLN A 92 -7.73 -15.29 -2.94
CA GLN A 92 -6.84 -16.43 -2.80
C GLN A 92 -5.47 -16.11 -3.41
N ARG A 93 -4.41 -16.47 -2.69
CA ARG A 93 -3.06 -16.38 -3.24
C ARG A 93 -2.84 -17.54 -4.21
N ILE A 94 -2.50 -17.23 -5.45
CA ILE A 94 -2.16 -18.22 -6.46
C ILE A 94 -0.64 -18.25 -6.71
N PRO A 95 -0.07 -19.41 -7.06
CA PRO A 95 1.31 -19.49 -7.49
C PRO A 95 1.53 -18.62 -8.74
N ALA A 96 2.69 -17.95 -8.76
CA ALA A 96 3.08 -17.03 -9.83
C ALA A 96 3.51 -17.76 -11.10
#